data_AF-A0AAV8CNZ5-F1
#
_entry.id   AF-A0AAV8CNZ5-F1
#
_cell.length_a   1.000
_cell.length_b   1.000
_cell.length_c   1.000
_cell.angle_alpha   90.00
_cell.angle_beta   90.00
_cell.angle_gamma   90.00
#
_symmetry.space_group_name_H-M   'P 1'
#
loop_
_entity.id
_entity.type
_entity.pdbx_description
1 polymer ?
#
loop_
_entity_poly.entity_id
_entity_poly.type
_entity_poly.pdbx_seq_one_letter_code
_entity_poly.pdbx_strand_id
1 'polypeptide(L)'
;MEHQLKRRNRTATKKMKKKTKTSLVTKLPEDVIVEIVAQLVSSSPLPFADLCSLKKSCKTFAMLSKDRMVKKCIAIEREISTLNWTPNNRCMSILISCADAENVEACFILGLVNIFDNEDICKGVELLKKASFNGHKAAFYMINILRIRLQKDNIPVDMNSHNKVDQSTFNDYDQLKWCRERVLDVRRLMTWNKWLASNAENMRRCKNSYCGISGWDDYKCFCSDSCRWNDEYFELCRRM
;
A
#
# COMPACT_ATOMS: atom_id res chain seq x y z
N MET A 1 24.19 61.66 -37.00
CA MET A 1 24.83 60.33 -36.94
C MET A 1 26.17 60.52 -36.23
N GLU A 2 26.19 60.44 -34.89
CA GLU A 2 26.41 59.19 -34.13
C GLU A 2 27.80 58.59 -34.44
N HIS A 3 28.69 58.27 -33.50
CA HIS A 3 28.48 57.74 -32.15
C HIS A 3 29.79 57.86 -31.36
N GLN A 4 29.73 58.36 -30.12
CA GLN A 4 30.87 58.35 -29.18
C GLN A 4 31.10 56.95 -28.58
N LEU A 5 32.37 56.53 -28.49
CA LEU A 5 32.81 55.29 -27.87
C LEU A 5 32.94 55.49 -26.34
N LYS A 6 31.88 55.14 -25.60
CA LYS A 6 31.82 55.24 -24.13
C LYS A 6 32.53 54.04 -23.49
N ARG A 7 33.74 54.25 -22.96
CA ARG A 7 34.45 53.28 -22.10
C ARG A 7 33.61 52.97 -20.84
N ARG A 8 33.15 51.73 -20.71
CA ARG A 8 32.37 51.23 -19.56
C ARG A 8 33.31 50.54 -18.58
N ASN A 9 33.52 51.16 -17.42
CA ASN A 9 34.24 50.57 -16.28
C ASN A 9 33.50 49.32 -15.78
N ARG A 10 34.14 48.15 -15.84
CA ARG A 10 33.68 46.93 -15.18
C ARG A 10 34.05 46.99 -13.70
N THR A 11 33.08 47.30 -12.86
CA THR A 11 33.19 47.12 -11.40
C THR A 11 33.28 45.63 -11.09
N ALA A 12 34.43 45.21 -10.56
CA ALA A 12 34.65 43.86 -10.07
C ALA A 12 33.78 43.62 -8.82
N THR A 13 32.72 42.84 -8.97
CA THR A 13 31.95 42.35 -7.82
C THR A 13 32.78 41.28 -7.10
N LYS A 14 33.34 41.63 -5.94
CA LYS A 14 33.94 40.67 -5.01
C LYS A 14 32.88 39.62 -4.64
N LYS A 15 32.98 38.42 -5.22
CA LYS A 15 32.25 37.24 -4.73
C LYS A 15 32.74 36.94 -3.31
N MET A 16 31.98 37.39 -2.31
CA MET A 16 32.13 36.88 -0.94
C MET A 16 31.88 35.38 -0.98
N LYS A 17 32.92 34.57 -0.75
CA LYS A 17 32.77 33.14 -0.44
C LYS A 17 31.94 33.05 0.83
N LYS A 18 30.64 32.82 0.67
CA LYS A 18 29.73 32.49 1.76
C LYS A 18 30.32 31.23 2.42
N LYS A 19 30.86 31.35 3.64
CA LYS A 19 31.26 30.18 4.44
C LYS A 19 30.01 29.34 4.59
N THR A 20 29.91 28.26 3.82
CA THR A 20 28.84 27.28 3.95
C THR A 20 29.00 26.72 5.35
N LYS A 21 28.11 27.09 6.29
CA LYS A 21 28.01 26.38 7.57
C LYS A 21 27.77 24.92 7.19
N THR A 22 28.76 24.06 7.44
CA THR A 22 28.62 22.62 7.32
C THR A 22 27.46 22.24 8.24
N SER A 23 26.37 21.72 7.68
CA SER A 23 25.21 21.38 8.50
C SER A 23 25.60 20.23 9.44
N LEU A 24 25.04 20.19 10.65
CA LEU A 24 25.31 19.08 11.58
C LEU A 24 24.94 17.73 10.97
N VAL A 25 23.94 17.71 10.09
CA VAL A 25 23.53 16.52 9.31
C VAL A 25 24.67 16.00 8.44
N THR A 26 25.48 16.87 7.83
CA THR A 26 26.64 16.43 7.01
C THR A 26 27.79 15.83 7.82
N LYS A 27 27.71 15.86 9.16
CA LYS A 27 28.69 15.22 10.05
C LYS A 27 28.24 13.84 10.52
N LEU A 28 26.99 13.46 10.29
CA LEU A 28 26.48 12.15 10.65
C LEU A 28 26.81 11.13 9.56
N PRO A 29 27.10 9.87 9.93
CA PRO A 29 27.14 8.74 8.99
C PRO A 29 25.82 8.61 8.21
N GLU A 30 25.89 8.19 6.94
CA GLU A 30 24.71 8.13 6.07
C GLU A 30 23.65 7.14 6.57
N ASP A 31 24.07 6.00 7.12
CA ASP A 31 23.22 4.97 7.73
C ASP A 31 22.42 5.53 8.92
N VAL A 32 23.05 6.33 9.77
CA VAL A 32 22.36 7.01 10.88
C VAL A 32 21.31 7.99 10.35
N ILE A 33 21.62 8.71 9.26
CA ILE A 33 20.66 9.62 8.65
C ILE A 33 19.49 8.84 8.05
N VAL A 34 19.76 7.72 7.36
CA VAL A 34 18.73 6.83 6.80
C VAL A 34 17.81 6.31 7.91
N GLU A 35 18.36 5.89 9.04
CA GLU A 35 17.57 5.44 10.21
C GLU A 35 16.70 6.56 10.78
N ILE A 36 17.23 7.78 10.93
CA ILE A 36 16.45 8.95 11.35
C ILE A 36 15.28 9.21 10.39
N VAL A 37 15.53 9.15 9.08
CA VAL A 37 14.47 9.37 8.07
C VAL A 37 13.45 8.23 8.11
N ALA A 38 13.90 6.97 8.23
CA ALA A 38 13.04 5.80 8.32
C ALA A 38 12.12 5.87 9.55
N GLN A 39 12.67 6.30 10.70
CA GLN A 39 11.91 6.50 11.93
C GLN A 39 10.91 7.66 11.83
N LEU A 40 11.28 8.75 11.14
CA LEU A 40 10.36 9.85 10.85
C LEU A 40 9.14 9.34 10.06
N VAL A 41 9.37 8.64 8.95
CA VAL A 41 8.27 8.21 8.07
C VAL A 41 7.46 7.02 8.62
N SER A 42 7.98 6.29 9.61
CA SER A 42 7.23 5.22 10.28
C SER A 42 6.34 5.74 11.41
N SER A 43 6.80 6.79 12.11
CA SER A 43 6.12 7.35 13.28
C SER A 43 5.26 8.59 12.98
N SER A 44 5.50 9.26 11.85
CA SER A 44 4.79 10.48 11.47
C SER A 44 3.29 10.24 11.22
N PRO A 45 2.41 11.16 11.66
CA PRO A 45 0.99 11.12 11.27
C PRO A 45 0.76 11.44 9.80
N LEU A 46 1.70 12.13 9.13
CA LEU A 46 1.63 12.56 7.72
C LEU A 46 2.97 12.23 7.02
N PRO A 47 3.31 10.95 6.87
CA PRO A 47 4.64 10.51 6.46
C PRO A 47 5.08 11.07 5.09
N PHE A 48 4.16 11.29 4.14
CA PHE A 48 4.52 11.87 2.85
C PHE A 48 4.82 13.37 2.95
N ALA A 49 4.03 14.11 3.72
CA ALA A 49 4.24 15.55 3.92
C ALA A 49 5.55 15.82 4.65
N ASP A 50 5.83 15.04 5.69
CA ASP A 50 7.07 15.15 6.49
C ASP A 50 8.29 14.75 5.67
N LEU A 51 8.23 13.66 4.90
CA LEU A 51 9.29 13.28 3.97
C LEU A 51 9.54 14.36 2.92
N CYS A 52 8.49 14.96 2.36
CA CYS A 52 8.61 16.06 1.40
C CYS A 52 9.27 17.29 2.02
N SER A 53 8.90 17.65 3.25
CA SER A 53 9.50 18.76 3.99
C SER A 53 10.97 18.49 4.30
N LEU A 54 11.30 17.27 4.74
CA LEU A 54 12.67 16.86 5.02
C LEU A 54 13.55 16.93 3.76
N LYS A 55 13.06 16.44 2.61
CA LYS A 55 13.77 16.53 1.32
C LYS A 55 14.06 17.98 0.89
N LYS A 56 13.17 18.92 1.21
CA LYS A 56 13.37 20.35 0.91
C LYS A 56 14.41 21.02 1.83
N SER A 57 14.65 20.46 3.01
CA SER A 57 15.54 21.06 4.01
C SER A 57 17.03 20.99 3.62
N CYS A 58 17.51 19.86 3.08
CA CYS A 58 18.88 19.76 2.59
C CYS A 58 19.10 18.66 1.54
N LYS A 59 20.20 18.80 0.77
CA LYS A 59 20.57 17.86 -0.31
C LYS A 59 20.85 16.44 0.20
N THR A 60 21.46 16.31 1.37
CA THR A 60 21.75 15.00 1.99
C THR A 60 20.47 14.25 2.29
N PHE A 61 19.48 14.89 2.95
CA PHE A 61 18.17 14.29 3.14
C PHE A 61 17.46 14.02 1.82
N ALA A 62 17.54 14.93 0.85
CA ALA A 62 16.93 14.70 -0.47
C ALA A 62 17.45 13.45 -1.18
N MET A 63 18.74 13.15 -1.02
CA MET A 63 19.41 11.97 -1.55
C MET A 63 19.04 10.71 -0.75
N LEU A 64 19.25 10.72 0.57
CA LEU A 64 19.07 9.56 1.45
C LEU A 64 17.59 9.19 1.67
N SER A 65 16.66 10.12 1.46
CA SER A 65 15.22 9.80 1.44
C SER A 65 14.81 8.85 0.32
N LYS A 66 15.69 8.60 -0.67
CA LYS A 66 15.45 7.63 -1.75
C LYS A 66 15.92 6.23 -1.39
N ASP A 67 16.56 6.07 -0.23
CA ASP A 67 17.06 4.80 0.26
C ASP A 67 15.94 3.76 0.37
N ARG A 68 16.29 2.50 0.12
CA ARG A 68 15.34 1.39 0.14
C ARG A 68 14.72 1.22 1.52
N MET A 69 15.49 1.36 2.59
CA MET A 69 15.01 1.23 3.98
C MET A 69 14.00 2.32 4.32
N VAL A 70 14.24 3.57 3.90
CA VAL A 70 13.28 4.66 4.08
C VAL A 70 11.94 4.29 3.43
N LYS A 71 11.95 3.86 2.17
CA LYS A 71 10.73 3.48 1.44
C LYS A 71 10.00 2.30 2.09
N LYS A 72 10.75 1.33 2.59
CA LYS A 72 10.20 0.16 3.32
C LYS A 72 9.49 0.57 4.61
N CYS A 73 9.95 1.62 5.29
CA CYS A 73 9.44 2.07 6.59
C CYS A 73 8.31 3.11 6.52
N ILE A 74 7.98 3.63 5.35
CA ILE A 74 6.88 4.59 5.20
C ILE A 74 5.56 3.97 5.67
N ALA A 75 4.88 4.63 6.62
CA ALA A 75 3.57 4.25 7.15
C ALA A 75 2.42 4.64 6.20
N ILE A 76 2.36 3.99 5.03
CA ILE A 76 1.39 4.28 3.95
C ILE A 76 -0.06 4.19 4.43
N GLU A 77 -0.33 3.35 5.43
CA GLU A 77 -1.64 3.16 6.00
C GLU A 77 -2.28 4.44 6.55
N ARG A 78 -1.45 5.41 6.92
CA ARG A 78 -1.87 6.73 7.45
C ARG A 78 -2.24 7.73 6.36
N GLU A 79 -1.90 7.42 5.10
CA GLU A 79 -2.09 8.32 3.96
C GLU A 79 -3.28 7.91 3.06
N ILE A 80 -3.91 6.77 3.36
CA ILE A 80 -5.02 6.23 2.55
C ILE A 80 -6.21 7.18 2.53
N SER A 81 -6.54 7.82 3.67
CA SER A 81 -7.67 8.73 3.76
C SER A 81 -7.38 10.16 3.30
N THR A 82 -6.10 10.54 3.18
CA THR A 82 -5.66 11.93 2.96
C THR A 82 -5.27 12.22 1.53
N LEU A 83 -4.83 11.21 0.78
CA LEU A 83 -4.31 11.39 -0.57
C LEU A 83 -5.33 11.00 -1.64
N ASN A 84 -5.40 11.80 -2.69
CA ASN A 84 -6.21 11.51 -3.86
C ASN A 84 -5.44 10.56 -4.80
N TRP A 85 -5.59 9.26 -4.65
CA TRP A 85 -4.81 8.22 -5.35
C TRP A 85 -5.21 8.00 -6.82
N THR A 86 -5.27 9.07 -7.63
CA THR A 86 -5.57 8.93 -9.06
C THR A 86 -4.41 8.29 -9.83
N PRO A 87 -4.68 7.58 -10.96
CA PRO A 87 -3.65 6.88 -11.73
C PRO A 87 -2.49 7.76 -12.21
N ASN A 88 -2.75 9.05 -12.46
CA ASN A 88 -1.73 10.02 -12.89
C ASN A 88 -1.13 10.83 -11.72
N ASN A 89 -1.39 10.44 -10.47
CA ASN A 89 -0.85 11.13 -9.31
C ASN A 89 0.59 10.66 -9.02
N ARG A 90 1.46 11.62 -8.70
CA ARG A 90 2.79 11.40 -8.10
C ARG A 90 2.77 10.38 -6.94
N CYS A 91 1.67 10.27 -6.20
CA CYS A 91 1.49 9.30 -5.12
C CYS A 91 1.63 7.84 -5.62
N MET A 92 1.16 7.52 -6.84
CA MET A 92 1.32 6.19 -7.44
C MET A 92 2.80 5.84 -7.69
N SER A 93 3.61 6.79 -8.15
CA SER A 93 5.05 6.56 -8.34
C SER A 93 5.77 6.26 -7.02
N ILE A 94 5.35 6.90 -5.93
CA ILE A 94 5.89 6.65 -4.59
C ILE A 94 5.47 5.26 -4.12
N LEU A 95 4.20 4.90 -4.28
CA LEU A 95 3.66 3.59 -3.90
C LEU A 95 4.36 2.45 -4.63
N ILE A 96 4.55 2.56 -5.95
CA ILE A 96 5.32 1.59 -6.76
C ILE A 96 6.73 1.44 -6.18
N SER A 97 7.42 2.57 -5.96
CA SER A 97 8.78 2.51 -5.42
C SER A 97 8.85 1.94 -3.99
N CYS A 98 7.79 2.11 -3.19
CA CYS A 98 7.70 1.48 -1.86
C CYS A 98 7.48 -0.02 -1.96
N ALA A 99 6.65 -0.49 -2.89
CA ALA A 99 6.47 -1.92 -3.12
C ALA A 99 7.74 -2.59 -3.65
N ASP A 100 8.50 -1.94 -4.54
CA ASP A 100 9.82 -2.39 -4.97
C ASP A 100 10.81 -2.50 -3.80
N ALA A 101 10.63 -1.65 -2.78
CA ALA A 101 11.38 -1.68 -1.54
C ALA A 101 10.84 -2.70 -0.51
N GLU A 102 9.85 -3.53 -0.86
CA GLU A 102 9.17 -4.49 0.01
C GLU A 102 8.39 -3.84 1.17
N ASN A 103 7.85 -2.64 0.96
CA ASN A 103 6.86 -2.09 1.88
C ASN A 103 5.58 -2.94 1.81
N VAL A 104 5.20 -3.49 2.95
CA VAL A 104 4.13 -4.51 3.05
C VAL A 104 2.77 -3.92 2.67
N GLU A 105 2.45 -2.72 3.14
CA GLU A 105 1.21 -2.01 2.81
C GLU A 105 1.19 -1.61 1.33
N ALA A 106 2.32 -1.16 0.77
CA ALA A 106 2.42 -0.84 -0.65
C ALA A 106 2.15 -2.06 -1.54
N CYS A 107 2.72 -3.22 -1.18
CA CYS A 107 2.46 -4.48 -1.87
C CYS A 107 0.98 -4.87 -1.80
N PHE A 108 0.32 -4.68 -0.64
CA PHE A 108 -1.11 -4.94 -0.49
C PHE A 108 -1.95 -4.05 -1.43
N ILE A 109 -1.74 -2.73 -1.36
CA ILE A 109 -2.51 -1.75 -2.16
C ILE A 109 -2.28 -1.99 -3.66
N LEU A 110 -1.04 -2.11 -4.12
CA LEU A 110 -0.75 -2.37 -5.53
C LEU A 110 -1.23 -3.75 -5.99
N GLY A 111 -1.27 -4.74 -5.10
CA GLY A 111 -1.85 -6.03 -5.40
C GLY A 111 -3.30 -5.90 -5.85
N LEU A 112 -4.08 -5.12 -5.10
CA LEU A 112 -5.47 -4.80 -5.43
C LEU A 112 -5.58 -3.97 -6.72
N VAL A 113 -4.76 -2.91 -6.89
CA VAL A 113 -4.74 -2.13 -8.15
C VAL A 113 -4.51 -3.03 -9.37
N ASN A 114 -3.52 -3.92 -9.30
CA ASN A 114 -3.19 -4.75 -10.46
C ASN A 114 -4.33 -5.71 -10.81
N ILE A 115 -5.01 -6.29 -9.81
CA ILE A 115 -6.15 -7.18 -10.06
C ILE A 115 -7.36 -6.41 -10.60
N PHE A 116 -7.74 -5.31 -9.96
CA PHE A 116 -9.05 -4.67 -10.17
C PHE A 116 -9.04 -3.51 -11.17
N ASP A 117 -7.90 -2.86 -11.38
CA ASP A 117 -7.81 -1.70 -12.27
C ASP A 117 -6.97 -2.02 -13.51
N ASN A 118 -5.87 -2.76 -13.36
CA ASN A 118 -4.98 -3.11 -14.48
C ASN A 118 -5.28 -4.47 -15.12
N GLU A 119 -6.19 -5.27 -14.54
CA GLU A 119 -6.53 -6.62 -15.00
C GLU A 119 -5.35 -7.60 -15.07
N ASP A 120 -4.28 -7.33 -14.32
CA ASP A 120 -3.09 -8.17 -14.17
C ASP A 120 -3.18 -8.99 -12.87
N ILE A 121 -3.98 -10.06 -12.93
CA ILE A 121 -4.26 -10.95 -11.80
C ILE A 121 -2.97 -11.59 -11.27
N CYS A 122 -2.09 -12.05 -12.17
CA CYS A 122 -0.86 -12.75 -11.79
C CYS A 122 0.04 -11.86 -10.94
N LYS A 123 0.33 -10.65 -11.43
CA LYS A 123 1.16 -9.68 -10.70
C LYS A 123 0.51 -9.24 -9.40
N GLY A 124 -0.81 -9.00 -9.42
CA GLY A 124 -1.51 -8.58 -8.22
C GLY A 124 -1.52 -9.66 -7.13
N VAL A 125 -1.72 -10.93 -7.50
CA VAL A 125 -1.60 -12.07 -6.59
C VAL A 125 -0.17 -12.18 -6.04
N GLU A 126 0.86 -12.02 -6.86
CA GLU A 126 2.25 -12.06 -6.39
C GLU A 126 2.54 -10.99 -5.32
N LEU A 127 2.05 -9.77 -5.53
CA LEU A 127 2.16 -8.67 -4.57
C LEU A 127 1.41 -8.96 -3.26
N LEU A 128 0.18 -9.50 -3.35
CA LEU A 128 -0.57 -9.92 -2.17
C LEU A 128 0.14 -11.05 -1.41
N LYS A 129 0.74 -12.02 -2.12
CA LYS A 129 1.56 -13.09 -1.51
C LYS A 129 2.74 -12.51 -0.77
N LYS A 130 3.46 -11.54 -1.35
CA LYS A 130 4.58 -10.84 -0.68
C LYS A 130 4.13 -10.12 0.60
N ALA A 131 3.00 -9.42 0.55
CA ALA A 131 2.45 -8.74 1.72
C ALA A 131 2.03 -9.72 2.82
N SER A 132 1.27 -10.76 2.44
CA SER A 132 0.80 -11.82 3.33
C SER A 132 1.94 -12.61 3.98
N PHE A 133 2.97 -12.96 3.20
CA PHE A 133 4.19 -13.60 3.69
C PHE A 133 4.87 -12.78 4.79
N ASN A 134 4.82 -11.45 4.69
CA ASN A 134 5.35 -10.53 5.69
C ASN A 134 4.37 -10.17 6.81
N GLY A 135 3.25 -10.87 6.95
CA GLY A 135 2.31 -10.73 8.07
C GLY A 135 1.11 -9.82 7.80
N HIS A 136 0.90 -9.37 6.57
CA HIS A 136 -0.24 -8.50 6.25
C HIS A 136 -1.57 -9.27 6.23
N LYS A 137 -2.37 -9.12 7.30
CA LYS A 137 -3.62 -9.86 7.49
C LYS A 137 -4.64 -9.61 6.37
N ALA A 138 -4.84 -8.34 5.96
CA ALA A 138 -5.79 -8.03 4.89
C ALA A 138 -5.35 -8.57 3.51
N ALA A 139 -4.05 -8.80 3.32
CA ALA A 139 -3.55 -9.42 2.08
C ALA A 139 -3.82 -10.93 2.09
N PHE A 140 -3.58 -11.59 3.22
CA PHE A 140 -3.95 -13.00 3.41
C PHE A 140 -5.46 -13.19 3.23
N TYR A 141 -6.27 -12.32 3.84
CA TYR A 141 -7.72 -12.28 3.67
C TYR A 141 -8.08 -12.22 2.17
N MET A 142 -7.52 -11.27 1.43
CA MET A 142 -7.80 -11.15 -0.01
C MET A 142 -7.34 -12.35 -0.83
N ILE A 143 -6.21 -12.98 -0.50
CA ILE A 143 -5.78 -14.23 -1.17
C ILE A 143 -6.85 -15.32 -1.03
N ASN A 144 -7.49 -15.45 0.13
CA ASN A 144 -8.54 -16.46 0.33
C ASN A 144 -9.83 -16.12 -0.44
N ILE A 145 -10.23 -14.85 -0.47
CA ILE A 145 -11.35 -14.36 -1.29
C ILE A 145 -11.08 -14.62 -2.78
N LEU A 146 -9.88 -14.29 -3.25
CA LEU A 146 -9.46 -14.50 -4.64
C LEU A 146 -9.39 -15.98 -4.99
N ARG A 147 -8.92 -16.83 -4.08
CA ARG A 147 -8.85 -18.28 -4.30
C ARG A 147 -10.23 -18.86 -4.64
N ILE A 148 -11.27 -18.44 -3.91
CA ILE A 148 -12.66 -18.84 -4.21
C ILE A 148 -13.06 -18.39 -5.62
N ARG A 149 -12.79 -17.12 -5.97
CA ARG A 149 -13.15 -16.55 -7.28
C ARG A 149 -12.43 -17.25 -8.44
N LEU A 150 -11.11 -17.39 -8.33
CA LEU A 150 -10.24 -17.95 -9.38
C LEU A 150 -10.51 -19.43 -9.62
N GLN A 151 -10.76 -20.21 -8.56
CA GLN A 151 -11.19 -21.61 -8.69
C GLN A 151 -12.50 -21.73 -9.46
N LYS A 152 -13.46 -20.84 -9.20
CA LYS A 152 -14.75 -20.82 -9.91
C LYS A 152 -14.59 -20.46 -11.39
N ASP A 153 -13.75 -19.47 -11.71
CA ASP A 153 -13.50 -19.04 -13.08
C ASP A 153 -12.52 -19.97 -13.83
N ASN A 154 -12.03 -21.02 -13.18
CA ASN A 154 -10.99 -21.91 -13.69
C ASN A 154 -9.72 -21.16 -14.17
N ILE A 155 -9.37 -20.05 -13.50
CA ILE A 155 -8.19 -19.25 -13.83
C ILE A 155 -6.98 -19.85 -13.12
N PRO A 156 -5.98 -20.39 -13.84
CA PRO A 156 -4.83 -21.04 -13.23
C PRO A 156 -3.85 -19.99 -12.69
N VAL A 157 -3.87 -19.76 -11.37
CA VAL A 157 -2.90 -18.92 -10.67
C VAL A 157 -2.37 -19.66 -9.45
N ASP A 158 -1.06 -19.63 -9.24
CA ASP A 158 -0.46 -20.22 -8.04
C ASP A 158 -0.76 -19.39 -6.78
N MET A 159 -1.72 -19.89 -5.99
CA MET A 159 -2.15 -19.29 -4.74
C MET A 159 -1.47 -19.93 -3.51
N ASN A 160 -0.48 -20.80 -3.67
CA ASN A 160 0.21 -21.45 -2.56
C ASN A 160 1.28 -20.52 -1.97
N SER A 161 1.21 -20.26 -0.67
CA SER A 161 2.27 -19.57 0.07
C SER A 161 2.34 -20.03 1.52
N HIS A 162 3.55 -20.21 2.03
CA HIS A 162 3.79 -20.35 3.46
C HIS A 162 3.65 -18.97 4.10
N ASN A 163 2.46 -18.64 4.60
CA ASN A 163 2.20 -17.33 5.18
C ASN A 163 2.59 -17.30 6.66
N LYS A 164 3.10 -16.14 7.13
CA LYS A 164 3.24 -15.87 8.58
C LYS A 164 1.89 -15.71 9.28
N VAL A 165 0.83 -15.45 8.52
CA VAL A 165 -0.55 -15.35 9.02
C VAL A 165 -1.19 -16.73 9.02
N ASP A 166 -1.62 -17.19 10.18
CA ASP A 166 -2.35 -18.45 10.35
C ASP A 166 -3.84 -18.25 10.04
N GLN A 167 -4.48 -19.25 9.43
CA GLN A 167 -5.91 -19.23 9.12
C GLN A 167 -6.80 -19.08 10.38
N SER A 168 -6.36 -19.63 11.51
CA SER A 168 -7.01 -19.49 12.82
C SER A 168 -7.07 -18.04 13.31
N THR A 169 -6.19 -17.14 12.82
CA THR A 169 -6.26 -15.68 13.09
C THR A 169 -7.65 -15.14 12.75
N PHE A 170 -8.27 -15.69 11.72
CA PHE A 170 -9.55 -15.21 11.27
C PHE A 170 -10.70 -15.77 12.08
N ASN A 171 -10.53 -16.76 12.98
CA ASN A 171 -11.60 -17.24 13.87
C ASN A 171 -12.20 -16.14 14.72
N ASP A 172 -11.40 -15.14 15.04
CA ASP A 172 -11.86 -13.86 15.58
C ASP A 172 -12.61 -13.05 14.50
N TYR A 173 -13.90 -12.80 14.76
CA TYR A 173 -14.77 -12.03 13.87
C TYR A 173 -14.25 -10.59 13.69
N ASP A 174 -13.64 -9.99 14.70
CA ASP A 174 -13.13 -8.63 14.62
C ASP A 174 -11.93 -8.52 13.67
N GLN A 175 -11.06 -9.54 13.60
CA GLN A 175 -9.97 -9.57 12.61
C GLN A 175 -10.51 -9.62 11.19
N LEU A 176 -11.53 -10.42 10.97
CA LEU A 176 -12.14 -10.61 9.66
C LEU A 176 -12.91 -9.35 9.22
N LYS A 177 -13.66 -8.72 10.14
CA LYS A 177 -14.29 -7.42 9.94
C LYS A 177 -13.27 -6.32 9.65
N TRP A 178 -12.17 -6.26 10.41
CA TRP A 178 -11.09 -5.29 10.19
C TRP A 178 -10.46 -5.46 8.80
N CYS A 179 -10.15 -6.70 8.38
CA CYS A 179 -9.59 -6.96 7.05
C CYS A 179 -10.56 -6.55 5.94
N ARG A 180 -11.86 -6.82 6.13
CA ARG A 180 -12.90 -6.42 5.19
C ARG A 180 -12.97 -4.90 5.04
N GLU A 181 -13.04 -4.16 6.15
CA GLU A 181 -13.01 -2.69 6.11
C GLU A 181 -11.74 -2.18 5.45
N ARG A 182 -10.59 -2.81 5.74
CA ARG A 182 -9.32 -2.42 5.17
C ARG A 182 -9.30 -2.51 3.64
N VAL A 183 -9.89 -3.57 3.10
CA VAL A 183 -10.07 -3.77 1.65
C VAL A 183 -11.03 -2.72 1.08
N LEU A 184 -12.12 -2.44 1.77
CA LEU A 184 -13.11 -1.42 1.35
C LEU A 184 -12.53 -0.01 1.40
N ASP A 185 -11.61 0.31 2.29
CA ASP A 185 -10.90 1.59 2.31
C ASP A 185 -10.06 1.77 1.05
N VAL A 186 -9.28 0.74 0.67
CA VAL A 186 -8.49 0.77 -0.57
C VAL A 186 -9.39 0.86 -1.80
N ARG A 187 -10.53 0.16 -1.79
CA ARG A 187 -11.52 0.25 -2.87
C ARG A 187 -12.01 1.67 -3.14
N ARG A 188 -12.24 2.47 -2.10
CA ARG A 188 -12.68 3.87 -2.25
C ARG A 188 -11.66 4.74 -2.98
N LEU A 189 -10.41 4.29 -3.06
CA LEU A 189 -9.32 5.02 -3.71
C LEU A 189 -9.20 4.72 -5.20
N MET A 190 -9.93 3.74 -5.72
CA MET A 190 -9.69 3.12 -7.01
C MET A 190 -10.98 2.94 -7.79
N THR A 191 -10.86 2.80 -9.11
CA THR A 191 -12.00 2.52 -9.98
C THR A 191 -12.09 1.02 -10.21
N TRP A 192 -12.38 0.27 -9.13
CA TRP A 192 -12.46 -1.19 -9.22
C TRP A 192 -13.44 -1.57 -10.33
N ASN A 193 -12.95 -2.35 -11.29
CA ASN A 193 -13.83 -2.96 -12.27
C ASN A 193 -14.80 -3.93 -11.55
N LYS A 194 -15.90 -4.30 -12.22
CA LYS A 194 -16.97 -5.14 -11.63
C LYS A 194 -16.54 -6.60 -11.34
N TRP A 195 -15.25 -6.94 -11.36
CA TRP A 195 -14.78 -8.33 -11.39
C TRP A 195 -15.23 -9.19 -10.18
N LEU A 196 -15.39 -8.59 -8.99
CA LEU A 196 -15.98 -9.27 -7.84
C LEU A 196 -17.51 -9.14 -7.73
N ALA A 197 -18.10 -8.06 -8.27
CA ALA A 197 -19.54 -7.82 -8.21
C ALA A 197 -20.35 -8.65 -9.22
N SER A 198 -19.75 -9.02 -10.36
CA SER A 198 -20.46 -9.65 -11.48
C SER A 198 -20.87 -11.12 -11.27
N ASN A 199 -20.47 -11.78 -10.17
CA ASN A 199 -20.57 -13.24 -10.08
C ASN A 199 -20.99 -13.84 -8.73
N ALA A 200 -21.47 -13.02 -7.78
CA ALA A 200 -21.99 -13.50 -6.50
C ALA A 200 -23.25 -14.38 -6.69
N GLU A 201 -24.15 -14.06 -7.62
CA GLU A 201 -25.46 -14.72 -7.73
C GLU A 201 -25.42 -16.22 -8.07
N ASN A 202 -24.34 -16.69 -8.70
CA ASN A 202 -24.21 -18.07 -9.18
C ASN A 202 -23.50 -19.03 -8.20
N MET A 203 -23.22 -18.61 -6.97
CA MET A 203 -22.45 -19.42 -6.03
C MET A 203 -23.38 -20.18 -5.07
N ARG A 204 -23.29 -21.52 -5.09
CA ARG A 204 -24.17 -22.39 -4.31
C ARG A 204 -23.85 -22.23 -2.82
N ARG A 205 -24.85 -21.85 -2.02
CA ARG A 205 -24.74 -21.89 -0.56
C ARG A 205 -24.63 -23.32 -0.07
N CYS A 206 -24.04 -23.49 1.11
CA CYS A 206 -23.99 -24.78 1.78
C CYS A 206 -25.42 -25.33 1.97
N LYS A 207 -25.61 -26.63 1.70
CA LYS A 207 -26.92 -27.29 1.86
C LYS A 207 -27.29 -27.56 3.32
N ASN A 208 -26.34 -27.44 4.25
CA ASN A 208 -26.59 -27.63 5.67
C ASN A 208 -27.43 -26.46 6.20
N SER A 209 -28.61 -26.76 6.74
CA SER A 209 -29.57 -25.79 7.26
C SER A 209 -29.02 -24.91 8.38
N TYR A 210 -28.03 -25.39 9.14
CA TYR A 210 -27.43 -24.64 10.25
C TYR A 210 -26.16 -23.86 9.87
N CYS A 211 -25.71 -23.97 8.61
CA CYS A 211 -24.50 -23.31 8.16
C CYS A 211 -24.79 -21.87 7.70
N GLY A 212 -24.08 -20.90 8.26
CA GLY A 212 -24.25 -19.47 7.98
C GLY A 212 -25.39 -18.81 8.76
N ILE A 213 -26.03 -19.52 9.69
CA ILE A 213 -27.03 -18.96 10.60
C ILE A 213 -26.32 -18.10 11.65
N SER A 214 -26.80 -16.86 11.84
CA SER A 214 -26.38 -15.98 12.93
C SER A 214 -26.89 -16.51 14.28
N GLY A 215 -25.99 -16.64 15.25
CA GLY A 215 -26.33 -16.85 16.66
C GLY A 215 -26.77 -15.56 17.36
N TRP A 216 -26.84 -15.62 18.69
CA TRP A 216 -27.33 -14.52 19.54
C TRP A 216 -26.45 -13.25 19.53
N ASP A 217 -25.18 -13.38 19.14
CA ASP A 217 -24.17 -12.32 19.18
C ASP A 217 -23.65 -11.95 17.77
N ASP A 218 -24.47 -12.07 16.71
CA ASP A 218 -24.08 -11.90 15.29
C ASP A 218 -22.98 -12.87 14.77
N TYR A 219 -22.48 -13.77 15.61
CA TYR A 219 -21.57 -14.84 15.20
C TYR A 219 -22.29 -15.89 14.36
N LYS A 220 -21.81 -16.12 13.14
CA LYS A 220 -22.32 -17.18 12.27
C LYS A 220 -21.63 -18.52 12.52
N CYS A 221 -22.42 -19.58 12.63
CA CYS A 221 -21.90 -20.94 12.71
C CYS A 221 -21.63 -21.51 11.31
N PHE A 222 -20.47 -22.11 11.07
CA PHE A 222 -20.12 -22.72 9.79
C PHE A 222 -19.72 -24.18 9.96
N CYS A 223 -20.15 -25.04 9.05
CA CYS A 223 -19.79 -26.46 9.08
C CYS A 223 -18.35 -26.73 8.57
N SER A 224 -17.67 -25.72 8.02
CA SER A 224 -16.27 -25.79 7.59
C SER A 224 -15.70 -24.39 7.35
N ASP A 225 -14.38 -24.27 7.34
CA ASP A 225 -13.66 -23.07 6.92
C ASP A 225 -13.99 -22.64 5.49
N SER A 226 -14.17 -23.61 4.58
CA SER A 226 -14.58 -23.31 3.20
C SER A 226 -15.94 -22.62 3.16
N CYS A 227 -16.91 -23.08 3.95
CA CYS A 227 -18.22 -22.43 4.03
C CYS A 227 -18.15 -21.03 4.64
N ARG A 228 -17.25 -20.83 5.60
CA ARG A 228 -17.00 -19.53 6.21
C ARG A 228 -16.40 -18.53 5.22
N TRP A 229 -15.33 -18.91 4.52
CA TRP A 229 -14.73 -18.05 3.49
C TRP A 229 -15.69 -17.79 2.32
N ASN A 230 -16.56 -18.75 1.99
CA ASN A 230 -17.63 -18.55 1.02
C ASN A 230 -18.64 -17.50 1.49
N ASP A 231 -19.14 -17.58 2.72
CA ASP A 231 -20.01 -16.54 3.29
C ASP A 231 -19.33 -15.17 3.31
N GLU A 232 -18.03 -15.15 3.66
CA GLU A 232 -17.25 -13.92 3.69
C GLU A 232 -17.05 -13.31 2.30
N TYR A 233 -16.82 -14.14 1.29
CA TYR A 233 -16.80 -13.71 -0.12
C TYR A 233 -18.12 -13.01 -0.48
N PHE A 234 -19.27 -13.58 -0.12
CA PHE A 234 -20.56 -12.95 -0.37
C PHE A 234 -20.77 -11.65 0.41
N GLU A 235 -20.32 -11.59 1.65
CA GLU A 235 -20.41 -10.38 2.49
C GLU A 235 -19.57 -9.25 1.88
N LEU A 236 -18.34 -9.55 1.48
CA LEU A 236 -17.48 -8.58 0.83
C LEU A 236 -18.06 -8.14 -0.52
N CYS A 237 -18.49 -9.05 -1.39
CA CYS A 237 -19.14 -8.72 -2.66
C CYS A 237 -20.40 -7.86 -2.49
N ARG A 238 -21.20 -8.07 -1.44
CA ARG A 238 -22.40 -7.24 -1.15
C ARG A 238 -22.05 -5.80 -0.74
N ARG A 239 -20.85 -5.57 -0.21
CA ARG A 239 -20.38 -4.27 0.26
C ARG A 239 -19.48 -3.56 -0.77
N MET A 240 -19.18 -4.22 -1.88
CA MET A 240 -18.57 -3.62 -3.07
C MET A 240 -19.66 -2.97 -3.93
#